data_AF-A0A6F8YHA9-F1
#
_entry.id   AF-A0A6F8YHA9-F1
#
_cell.length_a   1.000
_cell.length_b   1.000
_cell.length_c   1.000
_cell.angle_alpha   90.00
_cell.angle_beta   90.00
_cell.angle_gamma   90.00
#
_symmetry.space_group_name_H-M   'P 1'
#
loop_
_entity.id
_entity.type
_entity.pdbx_description
1 polymer ?
#
loop_
_entity_poly.entity_id
_entity_poly.type
_entity_poly.pdbx_seq_one_letter_code
_entity_poly.pdbx_strand_id
1 'polypeptide(L)' 'MDIERATIQWRKSSKSGHGSNNCIEVGTSSTFEGILVRDSKDRTGPTLTFERSAWRNFLEFATSPSGDIAQDPI' A
#
# COMPACT_ATOMS: atom_id res chain seq x y z
N MET A 1 -22.33 -20.72 11.70
CA MET A 1 -21.60 -20.59 10.42
C MET A 1 -20.54 -19.54 10.65
N ASP A 2 -19.33 -19.99 10.99
CA ASP A 2 -18.17 -19.13 11.12
C ASP A 2 -17.79 -18.63 9.73
N ILE A 3 -18.19 -17.40 9.43
CA ILE A 3 -17.77 -16.69 8.23
C ILE A 3 -16.25 -16.60 8.32
N GLU A 4 -15.53 -17.26 7.40
CA GLU A 4 -14.07 -17.14 7.28
C GLU A 4 -13.70 -15.66 7.32
N ARG A 5 -13.11 -15.24 8.44
CA ARG A 5 -12.64 -13.87 8.59
C ARG A 5 -11.45 -13.71 7.65
N ALA A 6 -11.65 -12.98 6.57
CA ALA A 6 -10.57 -12.48 5.72
C ALA A 6 -9.47 -11.91 6.63
N THR A 7 -8.30 -12.57 6.68
CA THR A 7 -7.19 -12.08 7.50
C THR A 7 -6.34 -11.18 6.62
N ILE A 8 -6.31 -9.90 6.96
CA ILE A 8 -5.42 -8.95 6.28
C ILE A 8 -4.03 -9.04 6.90
N GLN A 9 -3.04 -9.37 6.08
CA GLN A 9 -1.64 -9.39 6.47
C GLN A 9 -1.02 -8.02 6.24
N TRP A 10 -0.85 -7.25 7.33
CA TRP A 10 -0.26 -5.91 7.29
C TRP A 10 1.27 -5.95 7.42
N ARG A 11 1.95 -5.27 6.50
CA ARG A 11 3.40 -5.03 6.55
C ARG A 11 3.66 -3.54 6.75
N LYS A 12 4.32 -3.20 7.86
CA LYS A 12 4.77 -1.83 8.14
C LYS A 12 6.03 -1.50 7.33
N SER A 13 6.10 -0.28 6.80
CA SER A 13 7.31 0.20 6.11
C SER A 13 8.51 0.26 7.05
N SER A 14 9.69 -0.18 6.58
CA SER A 14 10.96 -0.09 7.32
C SER A 14 11.44 1.36 7.52
N LYS A 15 10.85 2.33 6.80
CA LYS A 15 11.09 3.76 6.99
C LYS A 15 10.25 4.38 8.11
N SER A 16 9.49 3.55 8.85
CA SER A 16 8.73 3.95 10.04
C SER A 16 9.63 3.85 11.27
N GLY A 17 10.27 4.96 11.67
CA GLY A 17 11.22 5.01 12.79
C GLY A 17 11.25 6.37 13.50
N HIS A 18 11.97 6.45 14.62
CA HIS A 18 12.11 7.69 15.43
C HIS A 18 12.75 8.81 14.60
N GLY A 19 11.92 9.73 14.10
CA GLY A 19 12.31 10.86 13.25
C GLY A 19 11.54 10.94 11.93
N SER A 20 10.90 9.86 11.48
CA SER A 20 10.01 9.86 10.33
C SER A 20 8.56 10.01 10.78
N ASN A 21 7.89 11.05 10.29
CA ASN A 21 6.46 11.26 10.57
C ASN A 21 5.52 10.56 9.58
N ASN A 22 6.06 9.88 8.56
CA ASN A 22 5.31 9.33 7.44
C ASN A 22 5.34 7.79 7.47
N CYS A 23 4.53 7.20 8.35
CA CYS A 23 4.52 5.75 8.56
C CYS A 23 3.34 5.12 7.82
N ILE A 24 3.60 4.23 6.85
CA ILE A 24 2.55 3.52 6.12
C ILE A 24 2.60 2.01 6.38
N GLU A 25 1.43 1.38 6.36
CA GLU A 25 1.23 -0.08 6.37
C GLU A 25 0.56 -0.49 5.05
N VAL A 26 1.06 -1.58 4.44
CA VAL A 26 0.47 -2.19 3.24
C VAL A 26 -0.12 -3.54 3.61
N GLY A 27 -1.36 -3.80 3.22
CA GLY A 27 -2.12 -4.99 3.57
C GLY A 27 -2.50 -5.83 2.35
N THR A 28 -2.43 -7.14 2.48
CA THR A 28 -2.97 -8.11 1.52
C THR A 28 -3.99 -9.02 2.20
N SER A 29 -5.01 -9.47 1.46
CA SER A 29 -6.05 -10.37 1.99
C SER A 29 -5.98 -11.73 1.31
N SER A 30 -6.31 -12.79 2.05
CA SER A 30 -6.46 -14.15 1.52
C SER A 30 -7.73 -14.34 0.69
N THR A 31 -8.74 -13.49 0.85
CA THR A 31 -10.06 -13.63 0.22
C THR A 31 -10.43 -12.48 -0.72
N PHE A 32 -9.58 -11.44 -0.80
CA PHE A 32 -9.82 -10.27 -1.64
C PHE A 32 -8.59 -9.93 -2.49
N GLU A 33 -8.84 -9.65 -3.77
CA GLU A 33 -7.85 -9.42 -4.81
C GLU A 33 -7.32 -7.96 -4.88
N GLY A 34 -6.99 -7.34 -3.74
CA GLY A 34 -6.51 -5.96 -3.72
C GLY A 34 -5.38 -5.69 -2.74
N ILE A 35 -4.76 -4.52 -2.91
CA ILE A 35 -3.71 -3.98 -2.05
C ILE A 35 -4.30 -2.86 -1.22
N LEU A 36 -4.15 -2.96 0.09
CA LEU A 36 -4.65 -2.00 1.05
C LEU A 36 -3.49 -1.12 1.54
N VAL A 37 -3.71 0.18 1.67
CA VAL A 37 -2.72 1.11 2.23
C VAL A 37 -3.38 1.98 3.28
N ARG A 38 -2.74 2.11 4.43
CA ARG A 38 -3.19 3.00 5.51
C ARG A 38 -2.05 3.70 6.21
N ASP A 39 -2.40 4.75 6.95
CA ASP A 39 -1.50 5.35 7.93
C ASP A 39 -1.28 4.38 9.09
N SER A 40 -0.01 4.14 9.44
CA SER A 40 0.33 3.30 10.60
C SER A 40 -0.06 3.95 11.92
N LYS A 41 -0.18 5.28 11.95
CA LYS A 41 -0.50 6.08 13.14
C LYS A 41 -2.01 6.18 13.38
N ASP A 42 -2.80 6.17 12.31
CA ASP A 42 -4.26 6.12 12.37
C ASP A 42 -4.80 4.83 11.74
N ARG A 43 -4.74 3.74 12.53
CA ARG A 43 -5.17 2.40 12.09
C ARG A 43 -6.69 2.26 11.96
N THR A 44 -7.44 3.18 12.57
CA THR A 44 -8.90 3.23 12.54
C THR A 44 -9.43 4.14 11.43
N GLY A 45 -8.57 4.96 10.87
CA GLY A 45 -8.88 5.84 9.76
C GLY A 45 -9.09 5.10 8.43
N PRO A 46 -9.32 5.87 7.35
CA PRO A 46 -9.57 5.33 6.02
C PRO A 46 -8.42 4.43 5.51
N THR A 47 -8.80 3.37 4.81
CA THR A 47 -7.86 2.51 4.09
C THR A 47 -8.07 2.70 2.59
N LEU A 48 -7.00 3.06 1.89
CA LEU A 48 -7.00 3.12 0.43
C LEU A 48 -6.93 1.69 -0.13
N THR A 49 -7.70 1.43 -1.17
CA THR A 49 -7.73 0.12 -1.84
C THR A 49 -7.32 0.28 -3.30
N PHE A 50 -6.37 -0.54 -3.73
CA PHE A 50 -5.87 -0.56 -5.11
C PHE A 50 -6.06 -1.95 -5.69
N GLU A 51 -6.36 -2.02 -6.98
CA GLU A 51 -6.16 -3.25 -7.74
C GLU A 51 -4.68 -3.62 -7.78
N ARG A 52 -4.37 -4.92 -7.85
CA ARG A 52 -2.97 -5.39 -7.91
C ARG A 52 -2.19 -4.85 -9.11
N SER A 53 -2.86 -4.75 -10.27
CA SER A 53 -2.30 -4.18 -11.50
C SER A 53 -1.89 -2.73 -11.31
N ALA A 54 -2.81 -1.91 -10.78
CA ALA A 54 -2.56 -0.50 -10.50
C ALA A 54 -1.43 -0.32 -9.47
N TRP A 55 -1.40 -1.14 -8.41
CA TRP A 55 -0.33 -1.09 -7.42
C TRP A 55 1.04 -1.44 -8.01
N ARG A 56 1.11 -2.43 -8.91
CA ARG A 56 2.35 -2.77 -9.62
C ARG A 56 2.84 -1.61 -10.49
N ASN A 57 1.96 -1.03 -11.31
CA ASN A 57 2.33 0.11 -12.16
C ASN A 57 2.81 1.30 -11.32
N PHE A 58 2.15 1.56 -10.18
CA PHE A 58 2.60 2.57 -9.22
C PHE A 58 4.01 2.29 -8.70
N LEU A 59 4.32 1.05 -8.33
CA LEU A 59 5.66 0.68 -7.85
C LEU A 59 6.72 0.80 -8.94
N GLU A 60 6.41 0.37 -10.17
CA GLU A 60 7.30 0.54 -11.32
C GLU A 60 7.64 2.02 -11.49
N PHE A 61 6.62 2.89 -11.59
CA PHE A 61 6.80 4.34 -11.67
C PHE A 61 7.61 4.90 -10.48
N ALA A 62 7.26 4.52 -9.25
CA ALA A 62 7.88 5.07 -8.04
C ALA A 62 9.33 4.61 -7.81
N THR A 63 9.73 3.49 -8.44
CA THR A 63 11.08 2.93 -8.33
C THR A 63 11.94 3.14 -9.57
N SER A 64 11.35 3.65 -10.66
CA SER A 64 12.10 4.07 -11.84
C SER A 64 13.18 5.10 -11.46
N PRO A 65 14.42 4.92 -11.92
CA PRO A 65 15.44 5.95 -11.76
C PRO A 65 14.94 7.24 -12.42
N SER A 66 15.16 8.36 -11.74
CA SER A 66 14.58 9.67 -12.00
C SER A 66 14.88 10.27 -13.40
N GLY A 67 15.60 9.55 -14.26
CA GLY A 67 15.91 9.94 -15.63
C GLY A 67 14.98 9.38 -16.72
N ASP A 68 14.13 8.38 -16.43
CA ASP A 68 13.34 7.67 -17.46
C ASP A 68 11.83 7.94 -17.40
N ILE A 69 11.35 8.74 -16.45
CA ILE A 69 9.95 9.18 -16.44
C ILE A 69 9.81 10.29 -17.48
N ALA A 70 9.61 9.93 -18.75
CA ALA A 70 8.92 10.81 -19.66
C ALA A 70 7.60 11.17 -18.99
N GLN A 71 7.41 12.45 -18.64
CA GLN A 71 6.15 12.92 -18.10
C GLN A 71 5.07 12.58 -19.13
N ASP A 72 4.16 11.69 -18.77
CA ASP A 72 2.93 11.50 -19.54
C ASP A 72 2.19 12.85 -19.51
N PRO A 73 1.96 13.50 -20.66
CA PRO A 73 1.17 14.71 -20.68
C PRO A 73 -0.28 14.29 -20.45
N ILE A 74 -0.83 14.69 -19.30
CA ILE A 74 -2.28 14.72 -19.10
C ILE A 74 -2.89 15.65 -20.16
#